data_AF-A0A3B0UR73-F1
#
_entry.id   AF-A0A3B0UR73-F1
#
_cell.length_a   1.000
_cell.length_b   1.000
_cell.length_c   1.000
_cell.angle_alpha   90.00
_cell.angle_beta   90.00
_cell.angle_gamma   90.00
#
_symmetry.space_group_name_H-M   'P 1'
#
loop_
_entity.id
_entity.type
_entity.pdbx_description
1 polymer ?
#
loop_
_entity_poly.entity_id
_entity_poly.type
_entity_poly.pdbx_seq_one_letter_code
_entity_poly.pdbx_strand_id
1 'polypeptide(L)'
;DEQMMNEIEALKKALNPSETLFVVDSMTGQDAVNTAKTFNERLNFDGVVLTKLDGDTRGGAALSIRTVVEKPIKYVSTGETLDAIDLFHPERMASRILGMGDVVSLVEKAQETFDEDEARKLNKKIRKNEFDLNDFLSQLEQIKKMGNMKDIMGMIPGMGKAIKDVDLDDESFKPVEAIIRSMTNLERVKPDVINGSRKKRIANGSGTSVQEVNNLLKQFGDMRKMMKTMNKMGGMKKGLASLMGGMR
;
A
#
# COMPACT_ATOMS: atom_id res chain seq x y z
N ASP A 1 -13.77 -35.19 15.77
CA ASP A 1 -12.81 -35.10 14.66
C ASP A 1 -12.92 -36.24 13.65
N GLU A 2 -13.00 -37.51 14.05
CA GLU A 2 -13.07 -38.63 13.08
C GLU A 2 -14.25 -38.58 12.09
N GLN A 3 -15.47 -38.31 12.57
CA GLN A 3 -16.64 -38.21 11.69
C GLN A 3 -16.45 -37.13 10.61
N MET A 4 -15.92 -35.97 11.01
CA MET A 4 -15.66 -34.85 10.10
C MET A 4 -14.56 -35.20 9.08
N MET A 5 -13.51 -35.90 9.51
CA MET A 5 -12.45 -36.35 8.59
C MET A 5 -12.97 -37.35 7.55
N ASN A 6 -13.85 -38.27 7.95
CA ASN A 6 -14.46 -39.23 7.04
C ASN A 6 -15.36 -38.52 6.01
N GLU A 7 -16.07 -37.47 6.43
CA GLU A 7 -16.90 -36.66 5.55
C GLU A 7 -16.06 -35.90 4.51
N ILE A 8 -14.96 -35.26 4.93
CA ILE A 8 -14.07 -34.53 4.01
C ILE A 8 -13.40 -35.50 3.03
N GLU A 9 -13.01 -36.70 3.48
CA GLU A 9 -12.46 -37.73 2.59
C GLU A 9 -13.47 -38.18 1.54
N ALA A 10 -14.73 -38.39 1.94
CA ALA A 10 -15.81 -38.71 1.01
C ALA A 10 -16.04 -37.59 -0.01
N LEU A 11 -16.02 -36.33 0.43
CA LEU A 11 -16.14 -35.17 -0.44
C LEU A 11 -14.97 -35.06 -1.43
N LYS A 12 -13.73 -35.28 -0.98
CA LYS A 12 -12.56 -35.26 -1.88
C LYS A 12 -12.69 -36.32 -2.97
N LYS A 13 -13.13 -37.54 -2.62
CA LYS A 13 -13.34 -38.63 -3.58
C LYS A 13 -14.47 -38.31 -4.57
N ALA A 14 -15.55 -37.69 -4.11
CA ALA A 14 -16.70 -37.35 -4.95
C ALA A 14 -16.39 -36.20 -5.92
N LEU A 15 -15.67 -35.17 -5.47
CA LEU A 15 -15.40 -33.96 -6.25
C LEU A 15 -14.14 -34.06 -7.12
N ASN A 16 -13.20 -34.93 -6.76
CA ASN A 16 -11.90 -35.09 -7.43
C ASN A 16 -11.22 -33.74 -7.74
N PRO A 17 -10.95 -32.90 -6.73
CA PRO A 17 -10.40 -31.57 -6.93
C PRO A 17 -8.99 -31.64 -7.52
N SER A 18 -8.65 -30.70 -8.41
CA SER A 18 -7.31 -30.59 -8.97
C SER A 18 -6.26 -30.18 -7.93
N GLU A 19 -6.70 -29.44 -6.90
CA GLU A 19 -5.84 -28.86 -5.88
C GLU A 19 -6.58 -28.84 -4.54
N THR A 20 -5.95 -29.35 -3.49
CA THR A 20 -6.42 -29.25 -2.11
C THR A 20 -5.43 -28.43 -1.30
N LEU A 21 -5.87 -27.31 -0.71
CA LEU A 21 -5.02 -26.44 0.09
C LEU A 21 -5.35 -26.55 1.57
N PHE A 22 -4.33 -26.77 2.41
CA PHE A 22 -4.46 -26.76 3.86
C PHE A 22 -4.19 -25.35 4.39
N VAL A 23 -5.20 -24.75 5.02
CA VAL A 23 -5.10 -23.39 5.58
C VAL A 23 -4.75 -23.49 7.06
N VAL A 24 -3.73 -22.76 7.49
CA VAL A 24 -3.22 -22.82 8.85
C VAL A 24 -2.82 -21.44 9.36
N ASP A 25 -3.18 -21.18 10.61
CA ASP A 25 -2.84 -19.94 11.29
C ASP A 25 -1.37 -20.00 11.75
N SER A 26 -0.56 -19.05 11.30
CA SER A 26 0.87 -18.98 11.65
C SER A 26 1.14 -18.73 13.14
N MET A 27 0.16 -18.25 13.90
CA MET A 27 0.24 -18.13 15.36
C MET A 27 0.12 -19.50 16.05
N THR A 28 -0.45 -20.49 15.37
CA THR A 28 -0.65 -21.83 15.91
C THR A 28 0.67 -22.58 15.76
N GLY A 29 1.40 -22.73 16.87
CA GLY A 29 2.73 -23.32 16.91
C GLY A 29 2.76 -24.83 16.67
N GLN A 30 3.17 -25.62 17.66
CA GLN A 30 3.37 -27.07 17.53
C GLN A 30 2.07 -27.85 17.26
N ASP A 31 0.92 -27.36 17.73
CA ASP A 31 -0.36 -28.07 17.55
C ASP A 31 -0.84 -28.07 16.10
N ALA A 32 -0.52 -27.02 15.35
CA ALA A 32 -0.78 -26.95 13.92
C ALA A 32 -0.02 -28.02 13.14
N VAL A 33 1.20 -28.35 13.59
CA VAL A 33 2.06 -29.34 12.94
C VAL A 33 1.46 -30.74 13.03
N ASN A 34 0.96 -31.13 14.21
CA ASN A 34 0.29 -32.42 14.42
C ASN A 34 -1.02 -32.52 13.63
N THR A 35 -1.78 -31.43 13.61
CA THR A 35 -3.01 -31.34 12.84
C THR A 35 -2.72 -31.49 11.34
N ALA A 36 -1.76 -30.73 10.82
CA ALA A 36 -1.37 -30.77 9.41
C ALA A 36 -0.89 -32.18 9.00
N LYS A 37 -0.12 -32.87 9.86
CA LYS A 37 0.28 -34.26 9.63
C LYS A 37 -0.91 -35.19 9.49
N THR A 38 -1.84 -35.14 10.44
CA THR A 38 -3.05 -35.99 10.45
C THR A 38 -3.92 -35.74 9.21
N PHE A 39 -4.07 -34.48 8.82
CA PHE A 39 -4.81 -34.09 7.61
C PHE A 39 -4.10 -34.57 6.34
N ASN A 40 -2.77 -34.50 6.29
CA ASN A 40 -2.01 -34.94 5.13
C ASN A 40 -2.04 -36.46 4.96
N GLU A 41 -2.00 -37.22 6.05
CA GLU A 41 -2.10 -38.69 5.99
C GLU A 41 -3.44 -39.17 5.44
N ARG A 42 -4.55 -38.48 5.78
CA ARG A 42 -5.89 -38.86 5.30
C ARG A 42 -6.24 -38.25 3.95
N LEU A 43 -6.02 -36.95 3.79
CA LEU A 43 -6.47 -36.21 2.62
C LEU A 43 -5.38 -36.03 1.58
N ASN A 44 -4.10 -36.11 1.94
CA ASN A 44 -2.96 -35.86 1.05
C ASN A 44 -3.16 -34.58 0.22
N PHE A 45 -3.09 -33.44 0.89
CA PHE A 45 -3.28 -32.14 0.25
C PHE A 45 -2.04 -31.71 -0.56
N ASP A 46 -2.21 -30.74 -1.43
CA ASP A 46 -1.23 -30.39 -2.47
C ASP A 46 -0.42 -29.13 -2.12
N GLY A 47 -0.95 -28.29 -1.23
CA GLY A 47 -0.25 -27.10 -0.76
C GLY A 47 -0.78 -26.57 0.56
N VAL A 48 -0.04 -25.62 1.12
CA VAL A 48 -0.37 -24.95 2.39
C VAL A 48 -0.57 -23.45 2.15
N VAL A 49 -1.52 -22.87 2.87
CA VAL A 49 -1.74 -21.42 2.97
C VAL A 49 -1.53 -21.01 4.42
N LEU A 50 -0.60 -20.07 4.65
CA LEU A 50 -0.33 -19.53 5.98
C LEU A 50 -1.10 -18.21 6.18
N THR A 51 -1.85 -18.10 7.26
CA THR A 51 -2.58 -16.85 7.59
C THR A 51 -1.97 -16.16 8.80
N LYS A 52 -2.31 -14.87 8.96
CA LYS A 52 -1.89 -14.02 10.09
C LYS A 52 -0.37 -13.90 10.26
N LEU A 53 0.35 -13.90 9.14
CA LEU A 53 1.80 -13.84 9.13
C LEU A 53 2.34 -12.50 9.65
N ASP A 54 1.49 -11.48 9.81
CA ASP A 54 1.77 -10.21 10.47
C ASP A 54 1.93 -10.35 11.99
N GLY A 55 1.23 -11.31 12.61
CA GLY A 55 1.24 -11.51 14.07
C GLY A 55 2.35 -12.44 14.59
N ASP A 56 2.89 -13.34 13.77
CA ASP A 56 3.99 -14.22 14.19
C ASP A 56 5.35 -13.51 14.08
N THR A 57 6.13 -13.59 15.16
CA THR A 57 7.39 -12.84 15.30
C THR A 57 8.54 -13.45 14.53
N ARG A 58 8.48 -14.73 14.08
CA ARG A 58 9.64 -15.40 13.44
C ARG A 58 9.32 -16.47 12.40
N GLY A 59 8.12 -16.59 11.86
CA GLY A 59 7.82 -17.53 10.76
C GLY A 59 8.09 -19.01 11.07
N GLY A 60 8.11 -19.39 12.35
CA GLY A 60 8.52 -20.73 12.79
C GLY A 60 7.49 -21.81 12.45
N ALA A 61 6.21 -21.45 12.39
CA ALA A 61 5.14 -22.35 11.96
C ALA A 61 5.33 -22.78 10.50
N ALA A 62 5.74 -21.87 9.62
CA ALA A 62 6.01 -22.15 8.21
C ALA A 62 7.05 -23.26 8.04
N LEU A 63 8.17 -23.14 8.77
CA LEU A 63 9.26 -24.10 8.74
C LEU A 63 8.84 -25.46 9.31
N SER A 64 8.12 -25.45 10.44
CA SER A 64 7.68 -26.66 11.13
C SER A 64 6.71 -27.48 10.27
N ILE A 65 5.73 -26.81 9.65
CA ILE A 65 4.75 -27.45 8.76
C ILE A 65 5.45 -27.98 7.50
N ARG A 66 6.34 -27.20 6.89
CA ARG A 66 7.09 -27.65 5.70
C ARG A 66 7.93 -28.89 6.00
N THR A 67 8.54 -28.96 7.19
CA THR A 67 9.41 -30.07 7.58
C THR A 67 8.63 -31.36 7.85
N VAL A 68 7.44 -31.27 8.44
CA VAL A 68 6.65 -32.47 8.81
C VAL A 68 5.77 -32.99 7.70
N VAL A 69 5.19 -32.09 6.90
CA VAL A 69 4.18 -32.43 5.90
C VAL A 69 4.80 -32.58 4.51
N GLU A 70 5.95 -31.96 4.27
CA GLU A 70 6.67 -31.97 2.99
C GLU A 70 5.84 -31.47 1.78
N LYS A 71 4.82 -30.63 2.04
CA LYS A 71 4.02 -29.95 1.01
C LYS A 71 4.48 -28.50 0.79
N PRO A 72 4.37 -27.95 -0.44
CA PRO A 72 4.76 -26.57 -0.71
C PRO A 72 3.80 -25.58 -0.05
N ILE A 73 4.34 -24.49 0.48
CA ILE A 73 3.53 -23.34 0.90
C ILE A 73 3.31 -22.48 -0.35
N LYS A 74 2.06 -22.23 -0.71
CA LYS A 74 1.71 -21.51 -1.94
C LYS A 74 1.38 -20.04 -1.70
N TYR A 75 0.65 -19.76 -0.62
CA TYR A 75 0.17 -18.42 -0.31
C TYR A 75 0.41 -18.07 1.16
N VAL A 76 0.52 -16.77 1.42
CA VAL A 76 0.57 -16.17 2.74
C VAL A 76 -0.47 -15.06 2.86
N SER A 77 -1.01 -14.85 4.04
CA SER A 77 -1.81 -13.68 4.38
C SER A 77 -1.11 -12.88 5.46
N THR A 78 -0.96 -11.57 5.21
CA THR A 78 -0.33 -10.60 6.13
C THR A 78 -1.34 -9.60 6.71
N GLY A 79 -2.63 -9.92 6.66
CA GLY A 79 -3.69 -9.01 7.11
C GLY A 79 -5.08 -9.58 6.85
N GLU A 80 -6.10 -8.79 7.24
CA GLU A 80 -7.52 -9.20 7.22
C GLU A 80 -8.25 -8.84 5.92
N THR A 81 -7.67 -7.99 5.09
CA THR A 81 -8.30 -7.49 3.87
C THR A 81 -8.11 -8.47 2.70
N LEU A 82 -8.95 -8.35 1.66
CA LEU A 82 -8.90 -9.26 0.49
C LEU A 82 -7.59 -9.14 -0.31
N ASP A 83 -6.96 -7.97 -0.26
CA ASP A 83 -5.68 -7.65 -0.88
C ASP A 83 -4.47 -8.08 -0.03
N ALA A 84 -4.69 -8.61 1.17
CA ALA A 84 -3.62 -9.05 2.07
C ALA A 84 -3.13 -10.49 1.82
N ILE A 85 -3.60 -11.15 0.76
CA ILE A 85 -3.14 -12.47 0.33
C ILE A 85 -2.09 -12.32 -0.76
N ASP A 86 -0.90 -12.89 -0.53
CA ASP A 86 0.23 -12.83 -1.45
C ASP A 86 0.84 -14.23 -1.68
N LEU A 87 1.66 -14.35 -2.71
CA LEU A 87 2.44 -15.56 -3.01
C LEU A 87 3.49 -15.80 -1.92
N PHE A 88 3.73 -17.07 -1.60
CA PHE A 88 4.79 -17.43 -0.67
C PHE A 88 6.17 -17.33 -1.36
N HIS A 89 7.04 -16.48 -0.83
CA HIS A 89 8.42 -16.33 -1.27
C HIS A 89 9.39 -16.85 -0.18
N PRO A 90 10.05 -18.00 -0.39
CA PRO A 90 10.97 -18.58 0.59
C PRO A 90 12.10 -17.63 1.01
N GLU A 91 12.64 -16.85 0.07
CA GLU A 91 13.75 -15.92 0.31
C GLU A 91 13.33 -14.78 1.24
N ARG A 92 12.12 -14.23 1.06
CA ARG A 92 11.56 -13.20 1.94
C ARG A 92 11.32 -13.75 3.35
N MET A 93 10.81 -14.97 3.44
CA MET A 93 10.60 -15.65 4.71
C MET A 93 11.91 -15.94 5.45
N ALA A 94 12.93 -16.45 4.76
CA ALA A 94 14.25 -16.65 5.33
C ALA A 94 14.86 -15.33 5.84
N SER A 95 14.75 -14.27 5.05
CA SER A 95 15.21 -12.92 5.43
C SER A 95 14.49 -12.39 6.67
N ARG A 96 13.18 -12.62 6.77
CA ARG A 96 12.37 -12.25 7.94
C ARG A 96 12.75 -13.05 9.19
N ILE A 97 12.97 -14.36 9.07
CA ILE A 97 13.45 -15.23 10.15
C ILE A 97 14.83 -14.76 10.65
N LEU A 98 15.72 -14.43 9.72
CA LEU A 98 17.09 -13.97 10.01
C LEU A 98 17.15 -12.51 10.49
N GLY A 99 16.03 -11.80 10.57
CA GLY A 99 15.98 -10.40 10.99
C GLY A 99 16.56 -9.41 9.97
N MET A 100 16.78 -9.85 8.72
CA MET A 100 17.28 -9.04 7.60
C MET A 100 16.14 -8.48 6.73
N GLY A 101 14.89 -8.55 7.20
CA GLY A 101 13.65 -8.34 6.45
C GLY A 101 13.37 -6.92 5.92
N ASP A 102 14.24 -5.94 6.20
CA ASP A 102 14.00 -4.55 5.82
C ASP A 102 14.65 -4.12 4.49
N VAL A 103 15.69 -4.81 3.99
CA VAL A 103 16.47 -4.26 2.86
C VAL A 103 15.91 -4.69 1.49
N VAL A 104 15.40 -5.92 1.37
CA VAL A 104 14.90 -6.46 0.10
C VAL A 104 13.46 -5.98 -0.16
N SER A 105 12.64 -5.94 0.88
CA SER A 105 11.26 -5.45 0.84
C SER A 105 11.16 -3.97 0.46
N LEU A 106 12.08 -3.13 0.96
CA LEU A 106 12.18 -1.71 0.59
C LEU A 106 12.50 -1.51 -0.90
N VAL A 107 13.27 -2.41 -1.51
CA VAL A 107 13.62 -2.33 -2.93
C VAL A 107 12.48 -2.83 -3.82
N GLU A 108 11.77 -3.88 -3.41
CA GLU A 108 10.64 -4.44 -4.18
C GLU A 108 9.38 -3.56 -4.09
N LYS A 109 9.02 -3.05 -2.90
CA LYS A 109 7.87 -2.14 -2.73
C LYS A 109 8.11 -0.79 -3.43
N ALA A 110 9.37 -0.39 -3.55
CA ALA A 110 9.78 0.75 -4.37
C ALA A 110 9.68 0.47 -5.88
N GLN A 111 9.70 -0.79 -6.33
CA GLN A 111 9.53 -1.12 -7.74
C GLN A 111 8.06 -1.27 -8.15
N GLU A 112 7.20 -1.79 -7.28
CA GLU A 112 5.76 -1.95 -7.60
C GLU A 112 4.97 -0.64 -7.56
N THR A 113 5.43 0.36 -6.80
CA THR A 113 4.74 1.67 -6.70
C THR A 113 5.26 2.73 -7.69
N PHE A 114 6.22 2.37 -8.55
CA PHE A 114 6.78 3.28 -9.55
C PHE A 114 6.22 2.97 -10.94
N ASP A 115 5.07 3.57 -11.23
CA ASP A 115 4.60 3.72 -12.60
C ASP A 115 5.54 4.72 -13.32
N GLU A 116 6.65 4.23 -13.88
CA GLU A 116 7.69 5.05 -14.52
C GLU A 116 7.11 6.01 -15.56
N ASP A 117 6.02 5.64 -16.21
CA ASP A 117 5.36 6.45 -17.23
C ASP A 117 4.52 7.57 -16.62
N GLU A 118 3.81 7.34 -15.51
CA GLU A 118 3.17 8.42 -14.76
C GLU A 118 4.20 9.38 -14.16
N ALA A 119 5.28 8.86 -13.59
CA ALA A 119 6.35 9.66 -13.03
C ALA A 119 7.03 10.54 -14.10
N ARG A 120 7.24 10.03 -15.32
CA ARG A 120 7.77 10.81 -16.45
C ARG A 120 6.79 11.89 -16.92
N LYS A 121 5.50 11.57 -17.05
CA LYS A 121 4.45 12.54 -17.43
C LYS A 121 4.33 13.67 -16.41
N LEU A 122 4.32 13.31 -15.13
CA LEU A 122 4.27 14.26 -14.02
C LEU A 122 5.52 15.15 -14.01
N ASN A 123 6.72 14.58 -14.14
CA ASN A 123 7.96 15.36 -14.26
C ASN A 123 7.93 16.33 -15.45
N LYS A 124 7.36 15.93 -16.58
CA LYS A 124 7.22 16.78 -17.78
C LYS A 124 6.25 17.94 -17.52
N LYS A 125 5.11 17.70 -16.87
CA LYS A 125 4.14 18.73 -16.50
C LYS A 125 4.66 19.69 -15.44
N ILE A 126 5.33 19.14 -14.42
CA ILE A 126 6.01 19.91 -13.37
C ILE A 126 7.02 20.85 -14.04
N ARG A 127 7.90 20.36 -14.92
CA ARG A 127 8.87 21.20 -15.65
C ARG A 127 8.23 22.29 -16.52
N LYS A 128 7.02 22.03 -17.04
CA LYS A 128 6.24 23.00 -17.82
C LYS A 128 5.42 23.98 -16.96
N ASN A 129 5.45 23.86 -15.63
CA ASN A 129 4.59 24.61 -14.70
C ASN A 129 3.08 24.40 -14.93
N GLU A 130 2.69 23.27 -15.51
CA GLU A 130 1.30 22.92 -15.85
C GLU A 130 0.66 22.06 -14.75
N PHE A 131 1.06 22.26 -13.49
CA PHE A 131 0.51 21.49 -12.37
C PHE A 131 -0.91 21.97 -12.04
N ASP A 132 -1.90 21.09 -12.22
CA ASP A 132 -3.32 21.38 -12.08
C ASP A 132 -4.00 20.59 -10.94
N LEU A 133 -5.31 20.79 -10.71
CA LEU A 133 -6.05 20.07 -9.67
C LEU A 133 -6.32 18.60 -10.02
N ASN A 134 -6.22 18.20 -11.29
CA ASN A 134 -6.32 16.78 -11.66
C ASN A 134 -5.07 16.04 -11.23
N ASP A 135 -3.88 16.63 -11.46
CA ASP A 135 -2.61 16.08 -11.01
C ASP A 135 -2.59 15.98 -9.48
N PHE A 136 -3.11 17.00 -8.77
CA PHE A 136 -3.25 16.97 -7.32
C PHE A 136 -4.17 15.85 -6.84
N LEU A 137 -5.30 15.64 -7.51
CA LEU A 137 -6.23 14.54 -7.19
C LEU A 137 -5.57 13.17 -7.36
N SER A 138 -4.87 12.94 -8.47
CA SER A 138 -4.16 11.68 -8.73
C SER A 138 -3.09 11.41 -7.68
N GLN A 139 -2.37 12.44 -7.22
CA GLN A 139 -1.40 12.29 -6.14
C GLN A 139 -2.06 11.92 -4.80
N LEU A 140 -3.19 12.53 -4.46
CA LEU A 140 -3.96 12.15 -3.27
C LEU A 140 -4.48 10.71 -3.35
N GLU A 141 -4.94 10.28 -4.53
CA GLU A 141 -5.36 8.89 -4.76
C GLU A 141 -4.21 7.90 -4.64
N GLN A 142 -3.01 8.26 -5.12
CA GLN A 142 -1.80 7.43 -4.95
C GLN A 142 -1.41 7.30 -3.47
N ILE A 143 -1.43 8.40 -2.71
CA ILE A 143 -1.14 8.39 -1.27
C ILE A 143 -2.15 7.51 -0.53
N LYS A 144 -3.44 7.61 -0.89
CA LYS A 144 -4.51 6.76 -0.34
C LYS A 144 -4.31 5.27 -0.67
N LYS A 145 -3.86 4.94 -1.89
CA LYS A 145 -3.55 3.56 -2.30
C LYS A 145 -2.37 2.95 -1.54
N MET A 146 -1.44 3.76 -1.05
CA MET A 146 -0.34 3.29 -0.21
C MET A 146 -0.79 2.94 1.22
N GLY A 147 -2.05 3.19 1.57
CA GLY A 147 -2.82 2.37 2.52
C GLY A 147 -2.50 2.48 4.00
N ASN A 148 -1.43 3.16 4.43
CA ASN A 148 -1.24 3.44 5.86
C ASN A 148 -0.21 4.56 6.06
N MET A 149 -0.68 5.78 6.26
CA MET A 149 0.21 6.91 6.55
C MET A 149 0.98 6.72 7.88
N LYS A 150 0.45 5.85 8.77
CA LYS A 150 1.13 5.38 10.00
C LYS A 150 2.41 4.58 9.69
N ASP A 151 2.41 3.72 8.68
CA ASP A 151 3.57 2.88 8.34
C ASP A 151 4.68 3.70 7.65
N ILE A 152 4.30 4.62 6.76
CA ILE A 152 5.26 5.52 6.09
C ILE A 152 5.90 6.51 7.09
N MET A 153 5.12 7.07 8.02
CA MET A 153 5.67 7.96 9.05
C MET A 153 6.49 7.22 10.11
N GLY A 154 6.20 5.94 10.36
CA GLY A 154 7.03 5.05 11.20
C GLY A 154 8.44 4.82 10.66
N MET A 155 8.67 5.04 9.37
CA MET A 155 9.97 4.89 8.70
C MET A 155 10.82 6.17 8.65
N ILE A 156 10.31 7.33 9.10
CA ILE A 156 11.05 8.60 9.10
C ILE A 156 11.86 8.74 10.40
N PRO A 157 13.21 8.73 10.36
CA PRO A 157 14.03 8.87 11.56
C PRO A 157 13.77 10.21 12.26
N GLY A 158 13.42 10.18 13.54
CA GLY A 158 13.28 11.38 14.38
C GLY A 158 11.87 11.93 14.56
N MET A 159 10.84 11.37 13.89
CA MET A 159 9.46 11.88 13.97
C MET A 159 8.48 11.00 14.76
N GLY A 160 8.88 9.78 15.13
CA GLY A 160 8.01 8.80 15.81
C GLY A 160 7.51 9.15 17.22
N LYS A 161 8.05 10.19 17.87
CA LYS A 161 7.58 10.62 19.22
C LYS A 161 6.58 11.78 19.20
N ALA A 162 6.48 12.54 18.11
CA ALA A 162 5.68 13.76 18.05
C ALA A 162 4.26 13.56 17.49
N ILE A 163 3.95 12.37 16.96
CA ILE A 163 2.71 12.09 16.20
C ILE A 163 1.99 10.84 16.77
N LYS A 164 2.25 10.49 18.04
CA LYS A 164 1.56 9.34 18.68
C LYS A 164 0.06 9.59 18.89
N ASP A 165 -0.36 10.86 18.92
CA ASP A 165 -1.71 11.29 19.28
C ASP A 165 -2.44 12.03 18.14
N VAL A 166 -1.94 11.97 16.90
CA VAL A 166 -2.65 12.54 15.75
C VAL A 166 -3.31 11.40 15.00
N ASP A 167 -4.60 11.18 15.27
CA ASP A 167 -5.45 10.36 14.40
C ASP A 167 -5.62 11.09 13.07
N LEU A 168 -4.73 10.78 12.15
CA LEU A 168 -4.88 11.12 10.75
C LEU A 168 -5.77 10.06 10.12
N ASP A 169 -7.08 10.20 10.34
CA ASP A 169 -8.08 9.33 9.74
C ASP A 169 -7.98 9.39 8.22
N ASP A 170 -8.01 8.23 7.55
CA ASP A 170 -8.15 8.09 6.09
C ASP A 170 -9.37 8.88 5.54
N GLU A 171 -10.32 9.21 6.41
CA GLU A 171 -11.48 10.04 6.10
C GLU A 171 -11.12 11.51 5.83
N SER A 172 -9.98 12.00 6.32
CA SER A 172 -9.57 13.41 6.18
C SER A 172 -9.39 13.84 4.71
N PHE A 173 -9.12 12.88 3.83
CA PHE A 173 -8.94 13.13 2.40
C PHE A 173 -10.25 13.05 1.60
N LYS A 174 -11.31 12.41 2.13
CA LYS A 174 -12.59 12.26 1.42
C LYS A 174 -13.26 13.61 1.11
N PRO A 175 -13.31 14.61 2.03
CA PRO A 175 -13.87 15.92 1.73
C PRO A 175 -13.11 16.66 0.63
N VAL A 176 -11.78 16.53 0.61
CA VAL A 176 -10.92 17.14 -0.42
C VAL A 176 -11.20 16.54 -1.79
N GLU A 177 -11.30 15.21 -1.86
CA GLU A 177 -11.66 14.48 -3.07
C GLU A 177 -13.04 14.93 -3.59
N ALA A 178 -14.04 15.00 -2.71
CA ALA A 178 -15.40 15.44 -3.05
C ALA A 178 -15.44 16.86 -3.61
N ILE A 179 -14.68 17.80 -3.02
CA ILE A 179 -14.57 19.18 -3.51
C ILE A 179 -13.99 19.21 -4.93
N ILE A 180 -12.89 18.50 -5.20
CA ILE A 180 -12.24 18.50 -6.52
C ILE A 180 -13.14 17.83 -7.57
N ARG A 181 -13.78 16.71 -7.22
CA ARG A 181 -14.72 16.00 -8.10
C ARG A 181 -15.94 16.87 -8.45
N SER A 182 -16.33 17.83 -7.60
CA SER A 182 -17.43 18.77 -7.83
C SER A 182 -17.07 19.96 -8.74
N MET A 183 -15.81 20.07 -9.17
CA MET A 183 -15.34 21.06 -10.14
C MET A 183 -15.51 20.55 -11.58
N THR A 184 -15.69 21.49 -12.50
CA THR A 184 -15.63 21.24 -13.95
C THR A 184 -14.19 21.08 -14.43
N ASN A 185 -13.97 20.45 -15.58
CA ASN A 185 -12.62 20.27 -16.14
C ASN A 185 -11.85 21.59 -16.29
N LEU A 186 -12.55 22.66 -16.74
CA LEU A 186 -11.96 23.99 -16.86
C LEU A 186 -11.46 24.54 -15.51
N GLU A 187 -12.24 24.36 -14.45
CA GLU A 187 -11.89 24.82 -13.10
C GLU A 187 -10.75 24.00 -12.50
N ARG A 188 -10.63 22.71 -12.86
CA ARG A 188 -9.52 21.87 -12.42
C ARG A 188 -8.20 22.22 -13.11
N VAL A 189 -8.25 22.43 -14.42
CA VAL A 189 -7.07 22.84 -15.23
C VAL A 189 -6.64 24.26 -14.87
N LYS A 190 -7.60 25.16 -14.64
CA LYS A 190 -7.34 26.57 -14.32
C LYS A 190 -8.09 27.02 -13.06
N PRO A 191 -7.53 26.76 -11.87
CA PRO A 191 -8.18 27.14 -10.60
C PRO A 191 -8.41 28.63 -10.43
N ASP A 192 -7.68 29.46 -11.17
CA ASP A 192 -7.80 30.92 -11.14
C ASP A 192 -9.17 31.42 -11.68
N VAL A 193 -9.96 30.60 -12.38
CA VAL A 193 -11.32 30.97 -12.83
C VAL A 193 -12.40 30.81 -11.75
N ILE A 194 -12.06 30.26 -10.58
CA ILE A 194 -13.01 29.95 -9.51
C ILE A 194 -13.39 31.21 -8.73
N ASN A 195 -14.53 31.81 -9.11
CA ASN A 195 -15.13 32.95 -8.42
C ASN A 195 -16.07 32.52 -7.28
N GLY A 196 -16.61 33.49 -6.52
CA GLY A 196 -17.50 33.21 -5.37
C GLY A 196 -18.75 32.39 -5.72
N SER A 197 -19.34 32.61 -6.90
CA SER A 197 -20.49 31.84 -7.39
C SER A 197 -20.11 30.37 -7.64
N ARG A 198 -18.97 30.13 -8.30
CA ARG A 198 -18.43 28.77 -8.52
C ARG A 198 -18.09 28.08 -7.21
N LYS A 199 -17.52 28.78 -6.23
CA LYS A 199 -17.25 28.22 -4.89
C LYS A 199 -18.52 27.75 -4.20
N LYS A 200 -19.60 28.54 -4.27
CA LYS A 200 -20.91 28.16 -3.71
C LYS A 200 -21.49 26.92 -4.40
N ARG A 201 -21.36 26.83 -5.73
CA ARG A 201 -21.77 25.64 -6.49
C ARG A 201 -20.96 24.40 -6.10
N ILE A 202 -19.64 24.53 -5.99
CA ILE A 202 -18.72 23.43 -5.62
C ILE A 202 -19.06 22.94 -4.22
N ALA A 203 -19.15 23.85 -3.24
CA ALA A 203 -19.51 23.55 -1.86
C ALA A 203 -20.83 22.77 -1.75
N ASN A 204 -21.87 23.22 -2.46
CA ASN A 204 -23.16 22.51 -2.49
C ASN A 204 -23.06 21.13 -3.16
N GLY A 205 -22.22 20.97 -4.19
CA GLY A 205 -22.02 19.70 -4.90
C GLY A 205 -21.20 18.69 -4.12
N SER A 206 -20.26 19.15 -3.28
CA SER A 206 -19.41 18.30 -2.45
C SER A 206 -19.97 18.03 -1.06
N GLY A 207 -21.08 18.69 -0.67
CA GLY A 207 -21.62 18.62 0.69
C GLY A 207 -20.74 19.33 1.73
N THR A 208 -19.90 20.27 1.28
CA THR A 208 -18.94 21.00 2.14
C THR A 208 -19.31 22.48 2.22
N SER A 209 -18.60 23.23 3.07
CA SER A 209 -18.72 24.67 3.21
C SER A 209 -17.86 25.43 2.19
N VAL A 210 -18.23 26.70 1.93
CA VAL A 210 -17.42 27.61 1.11
C VAL A 210 -16.04 27.88 1.74
N GLN A 211 -15.93 27.79 3.08
CA GLN A 211 -14.68 27.96 3.80
C GLN A 211 -13.70 26.83 3.50
N GLU A 212 -14.17 25.58 3.48
CA GLU A 212 -13.35 24.42 3.12
C GLU A 212 -12.85 24.50 1.67
N VAL A 213 -13.70 24.94 0.74
CA VAL A 213 -13.30 25.19 -0.65
C VAL A 213 -12.21 26.27 -0.73
N ASN A 214 -12.31 27.33 0.08
CA ASN A 214 -11.26 28.37 0.14
C ASN A 214 -9.94 27.86 0.72
N ASN A 215 -10.01 27.05 1.78
CA ASN A 215 -8.85 26.45 2.40
C ASN A 215 -8.11 25.54 1.43
N LEU A 216 -8.85 24.71 0.68
CA LEU A 216 -8.29 23.86 -0.36
C LEU A 216 -7.57 24.67 -1.45
N LEU A 217 -8.23 25.72 -1.98
CA LEU A 217 -7.62 26.57 -3.01
C LEU A 217 -6.35 27.28 -2.51
N LYS A 218 -6.32 27.65 -1.22
CA LYS A 218 -5.14 28.22 -0.59
C LYS A 218 -4.00 27.18 -0.50
N GLN A 219 -4.29 26.00 0.02
CA GLN A 219 -3.33 24.88 0.13
C GLN A 219 -2.76 24.50 -1.25
N PHE A 220 -3.62 24.36 -2.26
CA PHE A 220 -3.19 24.13 -3.63
C PHE A 220 -2.32 25.28 -4.17
N GLY A 221 -2.69 26.52 -3.88
CA GLY A 221 -1.92 27.70 -4.27
C GLY A 221 -0.51 27.72 -3.66
N ASP A 222 -0.38 27.35 -2.40
CA ASP A 222 0.90 27.29 -1.70
C ASP A 222 1.76 26.12 -2.18
N MET A 223 1.16 24.96 -2.44
CA MET A 223 1.85 23.84 -3.08
C MET A 223 2.33 24.20 -4.49
N ARG A 224 1.50 24.88 -5.30
CA ARG A 224 1.90 25.39 -6.64
C ARG A 224 3.08 26.36 -6.56
N LYS A 225 3.16 27.20 -5.52
CA LYS A 225 4.33 28.07 -5.27
C LYS A 225 5.55 27.25 -4.90
N MET A 226 5.41 26.27 -4.00
CA MET A 226 6.51 25.39 -3.59
C MET A 226 7.08 24.62 -4.78
N MET A 227 6.22 24.04 -5.63
CA MET A 227 6.63 23.31 -6.84
C MET A 227 7.35 24.23 -7.85
N LYS A 228 6.87 25.47 -8.02
CA LYS A 228 7.56 26.48 -8.84
C LYS A 228 8.95 26.83 -8.29
N THR A 229 9.07 26.98 -6.97
CA THR A 229 10.37 27.23 -6.31
C THR A 229 11.29 26.03 -6.44
N MET A 230 10.78 24.81 -6.28
CA MET A 230 11.54 23.58 -6.41
C MET A 230 12.00 23.34 -7.85
N ASN A 231 11.22 23.69 -8.86
CA ASN A 231 11.66 23.71 -10.26
C ASN A 231 12.80 24.69 -10.51
N LYS A 232 12.70 25.90 -9.96
CA LYS A 232 13.76 26.91 -10.05
C LYS A 232 15.03 26.44 -9.32
N MET A 233 14.88 25.83 -8.15
CA MET A 233 15.99 25.35 -7.33
C MET A 233 16.60 24.04 -7.84
N GLY A 234 15.81 23.15 -8.44
CA GLY A 234 16.28 21.93 -9.11
C GLY A 234 17.00 22.22 -10.44
N GLY A 235 16.57 23.27 -11.15
CA GLY A 235 17.36 23.86 -12.24
C GLY A 235 18.68 24.46 -11.74
N MET A 236 18.66 25.11 -10.57
CA MET A 236 19.84 25.70 -9.95
C MET A 236 20.79 24.66 -9.35
N LYS A 237 20.30 23.51 -8.85
CA LYS A 237 21.12 22.40 -8.35
C LYS A 237 21.80 21.64 -9.49
N LYS A 238 21.16 21.55 -10.67
CA LYS A 238 21.82 21.08 -11.91
C LYS A 238 22.86 22.09 -12.43
N GLY A 239 22.57 23.40 -12.34
CA GLY A 239 23.55 24.44 -12.67
C GLY A 239 24.75 24.48 -11.72
N LEU A 240 24.51 24.28 -10.41
CA LEU A 240 25.55 24.26 -9.40
C LEU A 240 26.34 22.94 -9.40
N ALA A 241 25.71 21.81 -9.71
CA ALA A 241 26.42 20.54 -9.94
C ALA A 241 27.28 20.57 -11.21
N SER A 242 26.83 21.28 -12.27
CA SER A 242 27.64 21.51 -13.47
C SER A 242 28.80 22.50 -13.24
N LEU A 243 28.69 23.40 -12.28
CA LEU A 243 29.75 24.35 -11.89
C LEU A 243 30.72 23.74 -10.87
N MET A 244 30.26 22.85 -9.99
CA MET A 244 31.13 22.13 -9.04
C MET A 244 31.78 20.86 -9.61
N GLY A 245 31.26 20.29 -10.70
CA GLY A 245 31.92 19.19 -11.43
C GLY A 245 33.13 19.60 -12.27
N GLY A 246 33.48 20.90 -12.31
CA GLY A 246 34.64 21.45 -12.99
C GLY A 246 35.80 21.87 -12.07
N MET A 247 35.69 21.64 -10.76
CA MET A 247 36.76 21.94 -9.80
C MET A 247 36.90 20.79 -8.80
N ARG A 248 37.82 19.88 -9.14
CA ARG A 248 38.39 18.75 -8.37
C ARG A 248 37.66 17.41 -8.43
#